data_AF-A0A2G0CKB6-F1
#
_entry.id   AF-A0A2G0CKB6-F1
#
_cell.length_a   1.000
_cell.length_b   1.000
_cell.length_c   1.000
_cell.angle_alpha   90.00
_cell.angle_beta   90.00
_cell.angle_gamma   90.00
#
_symmetry.space_group_name_H-M   'P 1'
#
loop_
_entity.id
_entity.type
_entity.pdbx_description
1 polymer ?
#
loop_
_entity_poly.entity_id
_entity_poly.type
_entity_poly.pdbx_seq_one_letter_code
_entity_poly.pdbx_strand_id
1 'polypeptide(L)'
;MMKFIFLLFLFGGSSTALLAQCSQESIRTQITNVTGRMEGIGYSMVYLTRCGSLSEGESAFHDIPLYAGTQYKVFAVCDGDCPDLDLKIYDSKGNLVDDDTLDDYTPILDVNPSSEMTYRAKVIMYDCDVEPCYYAIRVVGE
;
A
#
# COMPACT_ATOMS: atom_id res chain seq x y z
N MET A 1 36.53 41.73 -5.16
CA MET A 1 35.41 41.62 -6.11
C MET A 1 35.44 40.24 -6.76
N MET A 2 34.53 39.35 -6.36
CA MET A 2 33.93 38.33 -7.23
C MET A 2 32.73 37.78 -6.44
N LYS A 3 31.52 38.17 -6.84
CA LYS A 3 30.27 37.72 -6.22
C LYS A 3 30.04 36.26 -6.61
N PHE A 4 30.15 35.33 -5.66
CA PHE A 4 29.60 33.98 -5.84
C PHE A 4 28.09 34.05 -5.60
N ILE A 5 27.34 33.92 -6.70
CA ILE A 5 25.88 33.87 -6.69
C ILE A 5 25.47 32.54 -6.06
N PHE A 6 24.75 32.63 -4.94
CA PHE A 6 24.09 31.50 -4.28
C PHE A 6 22.89 31.12 -5.15
N LEU A 7 23.02 30.05 -5.95
CA LEU A 7 21.87 29.44 -6.64
C LEU A 7 21.06 28.67 -5.59
N LEU A 8 20.04 29.34 -5.06
CA LEU A 8 19.03 28.74 -4.21
C LEU A 8 18.16 27.83 -5.09
N PHE A 9 18.49 26.53 -5.13
CA PHE A 9 17.56 25.52 -5.68
C PHE A 9 16.36 25.43 -4.73
N LEU A 10 15.27 26.08 -5.10
CA LEU A 10 13.96 25.87 -4.52
C LEU A 10 13.50 24.45 -4.93
N PHE A 11 13.72 23.45 -4.08
CA PHE A 11 13.03 22.17 -4.20
C PHE A 11 11.55 22.37 -3.84
N GLY A 12 10.75 22.74 -4.85
CA GLY A 12 9.30 22.56 -4.79
C GLY A 12 9.01 21.07 -4.96
N GLY A 13 8.71 20.37 -3.87
CA GLY A 13 8.22 18.99 -3.93
C GLY A 13 6.87 18.96 -4.65
N SER A 14 6.89 18.60 -5.93
CA SER A 14 5.69 18.53 -6.77
C SER A 14 4.83 17.34 -6.36
N SER A 15 3.57 17.61 -6.02
CA SER A 15 2.52 16.62 -5.71
C SER A 15 2.17 15.65 -6.86
N THR A 16 2.95 15.66 -7.96
CA THR A 16 2.83 14.74 -9.10
C THR A 16 3.31 13.32 -8.75
N ALA A 17 4.14 13.16 -7.73
CA ALA A 17 4.68 11.85 -7.35
C ALA A 17 3.58 10.87 -6.93
N LEU A 18 2.58 11.29 -6.16
CA LEU A 18 1.58 10.36 -5.58
C LEU A 18 0.66 9.71 -6.63
N LEU A 19 0.20 10.48 -7.63
CA LEU A 19 -0.57 9.92 -8.74
C LEU A 19 0.31 9.11 -9.70
N ALA A 20 1.59 9.50 -9.85
CA ALA A 20 2.54 8.75 -10.66
C ALA A 20 2.80 7.34 -10.09
N GLN A 21 2.85 7.19 -8.76
CA GLN A 21 3.10 5.90 -8.10
C GLN A 21 2.04 4.86 -8.43
N CYS A 22 0.75 5.18 -8.28
CA CYS A 22 -0.32 4.27 -8.69
C CYS A 22 -0.39 4.01 -10.20
N SER A 23 0.30 4.83 -11.01
CA SER A 23 0.32 4.71 -12.46
C SER A 23 1.51 3.93 -13.01
N GLN A 24 2.51 3.62 -12.17
CA GLN A 24 3.65 2.74 -12.48
C GLN A 24 3.13 1.44 -13.12
N GLU A 25 3.70 1.04 -14.26
CA GLU A 25 3.19 -0.09 -15.05
C GLU A 25 3.23 -1.41 -14.28
N SER A 26 4.33 -1.66 -13.55
CA SER A 26 4.50 -2.85 -12.72
C SER A 26 3.46 -2.91 -11.61
N ILE A 27 3.31 -1.82 -10.84
CA ILE A 27 2.27 -1.68 -9.80
C ILE A 27 0.88 -1.94 -10.37
N ARG A 28 0.54 -1.28 -11.49
CA ARG A 28 -0.77 -1.44 -12.14
C ARG A 28 -1.04 -2.88 -12.55
N THR A 29 -0.03 -3.54 -13.11
CA THR A 29 -0.12 -4.92 -13.57
C THR A 29 -0.32 -5.86 -12.39
N GLN A 30 0.55 -5.78 -11.39
CA GLN A 30 0.49 -6.65 -10.22
C GLN A 30 -0.82 -6.47 -9.45
N ILE A 31 -1.21 -5.23 -9.13
CA ILE A 31 -2.44 -4.99 -8.35
C ILE A 31 -3.69 -5.47 -9.11
N THR A 32 -3.70 -5.34 -10.45
CA THR A 32 -4.82 -5.82 -11.29
C THR A 32 -4.85 -7.35 -11.34
N ASN A 33 -3.71 -8.01 -11.44
CA ASN A 33 -3.63 -9.47 -11.41
C ASN A 33 -4.17 -10.05 -10.10
N VAL A 34 -3.78 -9.47 -8.96
CA VAL A 34 -4.30 -9.89 -7.65
C VAL A 34 -5.79 -9.58 -7.54
N THR A 35 -6.24 -8.42 -8.02
CA THR A 35 -7.67 -8.07 -8.05
C THR A 35 -8.49 -9.09 -8.84
N GLY A 36 -8.05 -9.51 -10.03
CA GLY A 36 -8.73 -10.54 -10.82
C GLY A 36 -8.79 -11.91 -10.11
N ARG A 37 -7.77 -12.26 -9.31
CA ARG A 37 -7.81 -13.45 -8.45
C ARG A 37 -8.86 -13.32 -7.35
N MET A 38 -8.97 -12.15 -6.73
CA MET A 38 -9.97 -11.87 -5.70
C MET A 38 -11.40 -11.87 -6.26
N GLU A 39 -11.61 -11.29 -7.45
CA GLU A 39 -12.87 -11.35 -8.19
C GLU A 39 -13.29 -12.80 -8.45
N GLY A 40 -12.35 -13.65 -8.84
CA GLY A 40 -12.59 -15.08 -9.09
C GLY A 40 -13.07 -15.88 -7.88
N ILE A 41 -12.88 -15.36 -6.66
CA ILE A 41 -13.35 -15.98 -5.41
C ILE A 41 -14.47 -15.17 -4.72
N GLY A 42 -15.05 -14.19 -5.42
CA GLY A 42 -16.25 -13.47 -4.98
C GLY A 42 -16.04 -12.04 -4.50
N TYR A 43 -14.80 -11.56 -4.35
CA TYR A 43 -14.52 -10.20 -3.86
C TYR A 43 -14.39 -9.21 -5.02
N SER A 44 -15.53 -8.73 -5.52
CA SER A 44 -15.58 -7.97 -6.78
C SER A 44 -15.60 -6.45 -6.62
N MET A 45 -15.93 -5.94 -5.43
CA MET A 45 -16.07 -4.49 -5.21
C MET A 45 -14.76 -3.87 -4.74
N VAL A 46 -14.16 -2.99 -5.54
CA VAL A 46 -12.98 -2.21 -5.13
C VAL A 46 -13.41 -1.00 -4.31
N TYR A 47 -13.00 -0.94 -3.04
CA TYR A 47 -13.33 0.16 -2.12
C TYR A 47 -12.26 1.24 -2.07
N LEU A 48 -11.00 0.82 -2.10
CA LEU A 48 -9.87 1.73 -1.87
C LEU A 48 -8.65 1.25 -2.64
N THR A 49 -7.90 2.22 -3.16
CA THR A 49 -6.51 2.02 -3.60
C THR A 49 -5.70 3.21 -3.10
N ARG A 50 -4.53 2.92 -2.51
CA ARG A 50 -3.53 3.91 -2.12
C ARG A 50 -2.17 3.41 -2.58
N CYS A 51 -1.26 4.32 -2.85
CA CYS A 51 0.09 3.98 -3.25
C CYS A 51 1.08 4.86 -2.51
N GLY A 52 2.33 4.43 -2.49
CA GLY A 52 3.42 5.14 -1.86
C GLY A 52 4.76 4.64 -2.37
N SER A 53 5.81 5.13 -1.73
CA SER A 53 7.16 4.61 -1.82
C SER A 53 7.75 4.53 -0.43
N LEU A 54 8.58 3.52 -0.17
CA LEU A 54 9.29 3.31 1.08
C LEU A 54 10.70 2.85 0.75
N SER A 55 11.65 3.24 1.60
CA SER A 55 12.96 2.60 1.59
C SER A 55 12.92 1.27 2.35
N GLU A 56 13.91 0.40 2.19
CA GLU A 56 14.08 -0.81 2.97
C GLU A 56 14.02 -0.51 4.48
N GLY A 57 13.25 -1.31 5.21
CA GLY A 57 12.99 -1.15 6.64
C GLY A 57 12.02 -0.03 7.01
N GLU A 58 11.59 0.81 6.06
CA GLU A 58 10.58 1.84 6.33
C GLU A 58 9.15 1.28 6.33
N SER A 59 8.23 2.02 6.94
CA SER A 59 6.81 1.66 6.95
C SER A 59 5.90 2.87 6.90
N ALA A 60 4.69 2.67 6.38
CA ALA A 60 3.65 3.69 6.29
C ALA A 60 2.30 3.15 6.76
N PHE A 61 1.48 4.03 7.32
CA PHE A 61 0.09 3.72 7.68
C PHE A 61 -0.90 4.32 6.68
N HIS A 62 -1.95 3.55 6.38
CA HIS A 62 -3.11 3.97 5.60
C HIS A 62 -4.39 3.76 6.40
N ASP A 63 -5.23 4.78 6.44
CA ASP A 63 -6.55 4.68 7.06
C ASP A 63 -7.54 4.03 6.08
N ILE A 64 -8.23 2.99 6.54
CA ILE A 64 -9.15 2.18 5.74
C ILE A 64 -10.54 2.18 6.41
N PRO A 65 -11.51 2.95 5.89
CA PRO A 65 -12.89 2.86 6.36
C PRO A 65 -13.53 1.56 5.87
N LEU A 66 -14.02 0.73 6.79
CA LEU A 66 -14.72 -0.52 6.50
C LEU A 66 -16.09 -0.56 7.17
N TYR A 67 -17.04 -1.24 6.54
CA TYR A 67 -18.42 -1.33 6.97
C TYR A 67 -18.74 -2.70 7.59
N ALA A 68 -19.69 -2.73 8.52
CA ALA A 68 -20.15 -3.97 9.13
C ALA A 68 -20.85 -4.87 8.10
N GLY A 69 -20.66 -6.18 8.20
CA GLY A 69 -21.39 -7.16 7.38
C GLY A 69 -20.85 -7.36 5.96
N THR A 70 -19.69 -6.77 5.63
CA THR A 70 -18.94 -7.06 4.40
C THR A 70 -17.62 -7.74 4.78
N GLN A 71 -17.31 -8.85 4.13
CA GLN A 71 -15.99 -9.46 4.23
C GLN A 71 -15.05 -8.76 3.25
N TYR A 72 -13.86 -8.40 3.71
CA TYR A 72 -12.86 -7.70 2.92
C TYR A 72 -11.58 -8.51 2.78
N LYS A 73 -10.95 -8.41 1.60
CA LYS A 73 -9.53 -8.68 1.43
C LYS A 73 -8.79 -7.36 1.35
N VAL A 74 -7.70 -7.25 2.11
CA VAL A 74 -6.77 -6.12 2.04
C VAL A 74 -5.42 -6.65 1.61
N PHE A 75 -4.90 -6.20 0.48
CA PHE A 75 -3.65 -6.72 -0.06
C PHE A 75 -2.76 -5.61 -0.60
N ALA A 76 -1.47 -5.89 -0.67
CA ALA A 76 -0.50 -5.01 -1.28
C ALA A 76 0.31 -5.69 -2.38
N VAL A 77 0.96 -4.88 -3.21
CA VAL A 77 1.97 -5.29 -4.21
C VAL A 77 3.04 -4.21 -4.29
N CYS A 78 4.21 -4.54 -4.85
CA CYS A 78 5.23 -3.54 -5.18
C CYS A 78 5.53 -3.45 -6.69
N ASP A 79 6.54 -2.67 -7.03
CA ASP A 79 6.95 -2.36 -8.39
C ASP A 79 7.84 -3.42 -9.05
N GLY A 80 8.17 -4.49 -8.33
CA GLY A 80 9.01 -5.60 -8.80
C GLY A 80 10.46 -5.50 -8.36
N ASP A 81 10.84 -4.45 -7.65
CA ASP A 81 12.17 -4.31 -7.04
C ASP A 81 12.15 -4.68 -5.54
N CYS A 82 11.03 -5.20 -5.02
CA CYS A 82 10.91 -5.70 -3.66
C CYS A 82 10.63 -7.22 -3.68
N PRO A 83 11.49 -8.05 -3.06
CA PRO A 83 11.19 -9.47 -2.89
C PRO A 83 10.28 -9.73 -1.68
N ASP A 84 10.27 -8.84 -0.68
CA ASP A 84 9.53 -8.99 0.58
C ASP A 84 8.79 -7.68 0.98
N LEU A 85 7.46 -7.75 0.99
CA LEU A 85 6.56 -6.68 1.39
C LEU A 85 5.57 -7.19 2.44
N ASP A 86 5.64 -6.59 3.62
CA ASP A 86 4.83 -6.98 4.78
C ASP A 86 3.56 -6.11 4.89
N LEU A 87 2.46 -6.70 5.38
CA LEU A 87 1.22 -5.98 5.65
C LEU A 87 0.59 -6.38 6.99
N LYS A 88 0.21 -5.39 7.78
CA LYS A 88 -0.54 -5.58 9.03
C LYS A 88 -1.77 -4.69 9.04
N ILE A 89 -2.85 -5.12 9.68
CA ILE A 89 -4.02 -4.25 9.89
C ILE A 89 -4.47 -4.23 11.35
N TYR A 90 -4.75 -3.01 11.83
CA TYR A 90 -5.13 -2.74 13.21
C TYR A 90 -6.53 -2.13 13.29
N ASP A 91 -7.25 -2.46 14.34
CA ASP A 91 -8.53 -1.81 14.67
C ASP A 91 -8.32 -0.39 15.25
N SER A 92 -9.42 0.33 15.50
CA SER A 92 -9.38 1.70 16.03
C SER A 92 -8.85 1.81 17.47
N LYS A 93 -8.72 0.69 18.18
CA LYS A 93 -8.13 0.60 19.52
C LYS A 93 -6.64 0.22 19.46
N GLY A 94 -6.11 -0.04 18.27
CA GLY A 94 -4.73 -0.46 18.05
C GLY A 94 -4.49 -1.96 18.23
N ASN A 95 -5.55 -2.77 18.31
CA ASN A 95 -5.38 -4.23 18.33
C ASN A 95 -5.04 -4.72 16.93
N LEU A 96 -4.08 -5.63 16.82
CA LEU A 96 -3.79 -6.34 15.58
C LEU A 96 -4.99 -7.23 15.22
N VAL A 97 -5.47 -7.09 14.00
CA VAL A 97 -6.63 -7.84 13.48
C VAL A 97 -6.16 -8.99 12.62
N ASP A 98 -5.20 -8.71 11.73
CA ASP A 98 -4.56 -9.70 10.87
C ASP A 98 -3.20 -9.18 10.39
N ASP A 99 -2.30 -10.10 10.02
CA ASP A 99 -1.03 -9.79 9.38
C ASP A 99 -0.55 -10.88 8.43
N ASP A 100 0.19 -10.44 7.42
CA ASP A 100 0.93 -11.28 6.49
C ASP A 100 2.37 -10.79 6.49
N THR A 101 3.26 -11.69 6.88
CA THR A 101 4.70 -11.46 7.03
C THR A 101 5.53 -12.58 6.43
N LEU A 102 4.97 -13.21 5.40
CA LEU A 102 5.66 -14.20 4.60
C LEU A 102 6.68 -13.50 3.71
N ASP A 103 7.76 -14.21 3.39
CA ASP A 103 8.82 -13.78 2.45
C ASP A 103 8.27 -13.77 1.01
N ASP A 104 7.37 -12.82 0.73
CA ASP A 104 6.76 -12.54 -0.56
C ASP A 104 6.38 -11.06 -0.71
N TYR A 105 6.09 -10.64 -1.94
CA TYR A 105 5.75 -9.25 -2.29
C TYR A 105 4.25 -9.02 -2.48
N THR A 106 3.40 -9.98 -2.13
CA THR A 106 1.93 -9.91 -2.28
C THR A 106 1.21 -10.35 -1.00
N PRO A 107 1.35 -9.59 0.10
CA PRO A 107 0.69 -9.91 1.35
C PRO A 107 -0.82 -9.72 1.22
N ILE A 108 -1.61 -10.64 1.78
CA ILE A 108 -3.09 -10.63 1.71
C ILE A 108 -3.70 -10.88 3.09
N LEU A 109 -4.54 -9.94 3.55
CA LEU A 109 -5.25 -9.99 4.83
C LEU A 109 -6.74 -10.22 4.68
N ASP A 110 -7.33 -10.82 5.71
CA ASP A 110 -8.76 -11.04 5.89
C ASP A 110 -9.35 -10.12 6.96
N VAL A 111 -10.41 -9.37 6.62
CA VAL A 111 -11.06 -8.45 7.57
C VAL A 111 -12.57 -8.57 7.50
N ASN A 112 -13.19 -8.88 8.64
CA ASN A 112 -14.64 -8.97 8.79
C ASN A 112 -15.13 -8.06 9.93
N PRO A 113 -15.40 -6.77 9.66
CA PRO A 113 -15.79 -5.81 10.68
C PRO A 113 -17.14 -6.15 11.30
N SER A 114 -17.21 -6.11 12.65
CA SER A 114 -18.48 -6.24 13.39
C SER A 114 -19.28 -4.93 13.46
N SER A 115 -18.64 -3.81 13.14
CA SER A 115 -19.19 -2.45 13.15
C SER A 115 -18.46 -1.58 12.13
N GLU A 116 -19.12 -0.55 11.62
CA GLU A 116 -18.46 0.45 10.78
C GLU A 116 -17.37 1.19 11.56
N MET A 117 -16.15 1.20 11.03
CA MET A 117 -15.00 1.83 11.67
C MET A 117 -13.83 2.04 10.71
N THR A 118 -12.87 2.86 11.13
CA THR A 118 -11.61 3.06 10.41
C THR A 118 -10.52 2.17 11.00
N TYR A 119 -10.01 1.27 10.16
CA TYR A 119 -8.83 0.45 10.43
C TYR A 119 -7.56 1.18 9.98
N ARG A 120 -6.41 0.73 10.48
CA ARG A 120 -5.09 1.24 10.07
C ARG A 120 -4.28 0.10 9.48
N ALA A 121 -4.05 0.12 8.17
CA ALA A 121 -3.12 -0.79 7.53
C ALA A 121 -1.71 -0.24 7.61
N LYS A 122 -0.74 -1.06 8.02
CA LYS A 122 0.68 -0.75 8.06
C LYS A 122 1.37 -1.55 6.97
N VAL A 123 1.85 -0.87 5.94
CA VAL A 123 2.74 -1.45 4.92
C VAL A 123 4.17 -1.31 5.42
N ILE A 124 4.96 -2.38 5.32
CA ILE A 124 6.36 -2.41 5.75
C ILE A 124 7.17 -2.92 4.56
N MET A 125 8.15 -2.15 4.11
CA MET A 125 9.06 -2.57 3.05
C MET A 125 10.18 -3.37 3.69
N TYR A 126 10.06 -4.70 3.73
CA TYR A 126 11.03 -5.52 4.45
C TYR A 126 12.35 -5.63 3.66
N ASP A 127 12.26 -5.84 2.35
CA ASP A 127 13.40 -5.92 1.43
C ASP A 127 13.16 -5.07 0.16
N CYS A 128 14.19 -4.37 -0.31
CA CYS A 128 14.14 -3.54 -1.52
C CYS A 128 15.49 -3.55 -2.25
N ASP A 129 15.52 -4.17 -3.43
CA ASP A 129 16.74 -4.29 -4.25
C ASP A 129 17.14 -2.96 -4.91
N VAL A 130 16.14 -2.13 -5.28
CA VAL A 130 16.36 -0.85 -6.00
C VAL A 130 15.55 0.28 -5.38
N GLU A 131 16.24 1.10 -4.60
CA GLU A 131 15.63 2.17 -3.84
C GLU A 131 15.20 3.40 -4.67
N PRO A 132 14.04 4.05 -4.36
CA PRO A 132 13.00 3.58 -3.44
C PRO A 132 12.02 2.61 -4.10
N CYS A 133 11.59 1.59 -3.36
CA CYS A 133 10.54 0.69 -3.83
C CYS A 133 9.16 1.34 -3.70
N TYR A 134 8.38 1.26 -4.77
CA TYR A 134 6.98 1.70 -4.82
C TYR A 134 6.04 0.56 -4.42
N TYR A 135 4.92 0.91 -3.81
CA TYR A 135 3.88 -0.05 -3.44
C TYR A 135 2.48 0.48 -3.70
N ALA A 136 1.52 -0.43 -3.81
CA ALA A 136 0.10 -0.14 -3.77
C ALA A 136 -0.63 -1.07 -2.82
N ILE A 137 -1.56 -0.52 -2.05
CA ILE A 137 -2.53 -1.25 -1.23
C ILE A 137 -3.92 -1.13 -1.84
N ARG A 138 -4.67 -2.24 -1.85
CA ARG A 138 -6.05 -2.29 -2.33
C ARG A 138 -6.94 -3.02 -1.34
N VAL A 139 -8.17 -2.54 -1.25
CA VAL A 139 -9.25 -3.14 -0.47
C VAL A 139 -10.35 -3.56 -1.42
N VAL A 140 -10.72 -4.83 -1.36
CA VAL A 140 -11.87 -5.39 -2.06
C VAL A 140 -12.84 -6.05 -1.08
N GLY A 141 -14.13 -6.00 -1.40
CA GLY A 141 -15.18 -6.68 -0.63
C GLY A 141 -16.00 -7.64 -1.51
N GLU A 142 -16.66 -8.60 -0.85
CA GLU A 142 -17.70 -9.46 -1.45
C GLU A 142 -18.82 -8.66 -2.14
#